data_AF-A0A382ARV1-F1
#
_entry.id   AF-A0A382ARV1-F1
#
_cell.length_a   1.000
_cell.length_b   1.000
_cell.length_c   1.000
_cell.angle_alpha   90.00
_cell.angle_beta   90.00
_cell.angle_gamma   90.00
#
_symmetry.space_group_name_H-M   'P 1'
#
loop_
_entity.id
_entity.type
_entity.pdbx_description
1 polymer ?
#
loop_
_entity_poly.entity_id
_entity_poly.type
_entity_poly.pdbx_seq_one_letter_code
_entity_poly.pdbx_strand_id
1 'polypeptide(L)'
;TAEGFKIPAADPGLVLGLFSDLYDVTGESNWLEAGLDLAVDVCNVYFQNSLPLGASGISWYESQLGPAFLIHGLARLASLAQTNCILGPNYTAR
;
A
#
# COMPACT_ATOMS: atom_id res chain seq x y z
N THR A 1 5.60 9.85 25.89
CA THR A 1 4.56 9.14 25.12
C THR A 1 4.83 9.43 23.65
N ALA A 2 5.34 8.45 22.90
CA ALA A 2 5.68 8.70 21.50
C ALA A 2 4.37 8.86 20.71
N GLU A 3 4.01 10.09 20.38
CA GLU A 3 3.02 10.36 19.32
C GLU A 3 3.59 9.83 18.01
N GLY A 4 3.21 8.62 17.63
CA GLY A 4 3.75 7.95 16.47
C GLY A 4 2.64 7.37 15.61
N PHE A 5 1.96 8.22 14.83
CA PHE A 5 1.82 8.06 13.38
C PHE A 5 1.12 9.29 12.75
N LYS A 6 1.65 9.85 11.65
CA LYS A 6 1.14 11.09 11.01
C LYS A 6 0.94 11.00 9.49
N ILE A 7 1.23 9.86 8.87
CA ILE A 7 1.11 9.68 7.42
C ILE A 7 -0.20 8.89 7.16
N PRO A 8 -1.11 9.37 6.31
CA PRO A 8 -2.27 8.58 5.91
C PRO A 8 -1.83 7.29 5.22
N ALA A 9 -2.40 6.14 5.57
CA ALA A 9 -2.20 4.85 4.89
C ALA A 9 -2.53 4.93 3.38
N ALA A 10 -3.36 5.89 2.97
CA ALA A 10 -3.60 6.20 1.57
C ALA A 10 -2.32 6.50 0.79
N ASP A 11 -1.40 7.28 1.35
CA ASP A 11 -0.20 7.75 0.67
C ASP A 11 0.71 6.59 0.21
N PRO A 12 1.19 5.70 1.10
CA PRO A 12 1.96 4.53 0.67
C PRO A 12 1.15 3.58 -0.20
N GLY A 13 -0.17 3.47 0.00
CA GLY A 13 -1.04 2.67 -0.88
C GLY A 13 -1.03 3.14 -2.33
N LEU A 14 -1.10 4.45 -2.55
CA LEU A 14 -1.01 5.05 -3.89
C LEU A 14 0.41 4.90 -4.49
N VAL A 15 1.45 5.01 -3.68
CA VAL A 15 2.84 4.81 -4.15
C VAL A 15 3.07 3.36 -4.58
N LEU A 16 2.56 2.37 -3.84
CA LEU A 16 2.61 0.96 -4.26
C LEU A 16 1.85 0.72 -5.58
N GLY A 17 0.70 1.38 -5.74
CA GLY A 17 -0.03 1.38 -7.01
C GLY A 17 0.79 1.98 -8.15
N LEU A 18 1.46 3.11 -7.92
CA LEU A 18 2.33 3.76 -8.91
C LEU A 18 3.49 2.86 -9.34
N PHE A 19 4.19 2.23 -8.41
CA PHE A 19 5.28 1.30 -8.74
C PHE A 19 4.77 0.10 -9.55
N SER A 20 3.60 -0.42 -9.19
CA SER A 20 2.94 -1.48 -9.95
C SER A 20 2.65 -1.04 -11.39
N ASP A 21 2.13 0.18 -11.58
CA ASP A 21 1.80 0.72 -12.90
C ASP A 21 3.05 0.98 -13.74
N LEU A 22 4.11 1.52 -13.13
CA LEU A 22 5.38 1.73 -13.81
C LEU A 22 5.99 0.40 -14.24
N TYR A 23 5.94 -0.63 -13.41
CA TYR A 23 6.37 -1.97 -13.80
C TYR A 23 5.53 -2.54 -14.96
N ASP A 24 4.20 -2.46 -14.87
CA ASP A 24 3.25 -2.98 -15.87
C ASP A 24 3.43 -2.30 -17.24
N VAL A 25 3.72 -0.99 -17.27
CA VAL A 25 3.89 -0.22 -18.51
C VAL A 25 5.31 -0.35 -19.09
N THR A 26 6.34 -0.40 -18.25
CA THR A 26 7.76 -0.34 -18.71
C THR A 26 8.44 -1.71 -18.78
N GLY A 27 8.01 -2.67 -17.97
CA GLY A 27 8.69 -3.94 -17.76
C GLY A 27 10.02 -3.85 -17.00
N GLU A 28 10.41 -2.68 -16.49
CA GLU A 28 11.68 -2.50 -15.77
C GLU A 28 11.57 -3.04 -14.33
N SER A 29 12.44 -3.99 -13.96
CA SER A 29 12.34 -4.70 -12.67
C SER A 29 12.59 -3.83 -11.43
N ASN A 30 13.31 -2.72 -11.60
CA ASN A 30 13.56 -1.73 -10.53
C ASN A 30 12.27 -1.21 -9.89
N TRP A 31 11.19 -1.06 -10.66
CA TRP A 31 9.89 -0.62 -10.12
C TRP A 31 9.25 -1.67 -9.23
N LEU A 32 9.33 -2.95 -9.65
CA LEU A 32 8.83 -4.06 -8.85
C LEU A 32 9.66 -4.24 -7.56
N GLU A 33 10.98 -4.17 -7.67
CA GLU A 33 11.91 -4.26 -6.54
C GLU A 33 11.65 -3.14 -5.53
N ALA A 34 11.56 -1.89 -5.98
CA ALA A 34 11.26 -0.74 -5.12
C ALA A 34 9.88 -0.86 -4.44
N GLY A 35 8.89 -1.40 -5.16
CA GLY A 35 7.58 -1.69 -4.58
C GLY A 35 7.63 -2.75 -3.49
N LEU A 36 8.40 -3.82 -3.69
CA LEU A 36 8.56 -4.90 -2.71
C LEU A 36 9.28 -4.43 -1.45
N ASP A 37 10.32 -3.60 -1.60
CA ASP A 37 11.02 -2.97 -0.47
C ASP A 37 10.06 -2.08 0.33
N LEU A 38 9.30 -1.21 -0.35
CA LEU A 38 8.29 -0.38 0.32
C LEU A 38 7.21 -1.23 1.00
N ALA A 39 6.80 -2.35 0.39
CA ALA A 39 5.78 -3.24 0.96
C ALA A 39 6.21 -3.79 2.33
N VAL A 40 7.49 -4.12 2.51
CA VAL A 40 8.04 -4.58 3.80
C VAL A 40 7.91 -3.48 4.86
N ASP A 41 8.31 -2.25 4.52
CA ASP A 41 8.27 -1.12 5.45
C ASP A 41 6.83 -0.77 5.87
N VAL A 42 5.90 -0.72 4.91
CA VAL A 42 4.51 -0.37 5.21
C VAL A 42 3.79 -1.48 5.96
N CYS A 43 4.13 -2.76 5.74
CA CYS A 43 3.58 -3.85 6.54
C CYS A 43 4.01 -3.73 8.01
N ASN A 44 5.28 -3.41 8.27
CA ASN A 44 5.79 -3.22 9.62
C ASN A 44 5.14 -2.04 10.35
N VAL A 45 4.75 -1.01 9.60
CA VAL A 45 4.25 0.25 10.15
C VAL A 45 2.73 0.26 10.30
N TYR A 46 2.01 -0.21 9.29
CA TYR A 46 0.56 -0.04 9.19
C TYR A 46 -0.22 -1.30 9.55
N PHE A 47 0.43 -2.44 9.82
CA PHE A 47 -0.27 -3.66 10.23
C PHE A 47 0.03 -4.03 11.67
N GLN A 48 -1.02 -4.41 12.39
CA GLN A 48 -0.94 -5.02 13.71
C GLN A 48 -1.73 -6.34 13.68
N ASN A 49 -1.09 -7.46 14.06
CA ASN A 49 -1.71 -8.79 14.05
C ASN A 49 -2.40 -9.12 12.70
N SER A 50 -1.75 -8.78 11.58
CA SER A 50 -2.24 -8.98 10.21
C SER A 50 -3.43 -8.11 9.77
N LEU A 51 -3.90 -7.19 10.62
CA LEU A 51 -4.94 -6.22 10.26
C LEU A 51 -4.32 -4.85 10.00
N PRO A 52 -4.74 -4.14 8.94
CA PRO A 52 -4.29 -2.78 8.71
C PRO A 52 -4.90 -1.84 9.76
N LEU A 53 -4.09 -0.92 10.25
CA LEU A 53 -4.48 0.12 11.19
C LEU A 53 -5.38 1.13 10.45
N GLY A 54 -6.68 1.11 10.73
CA GLY A 54 -7.62 2.15 10.29
C GLY A 54 -7.80 3.29 11.29
N ALA A 55 -7.34 3.11 12.53
CA ALA A 55 -7.30 4.14 13.56
C ALA A 55 -6.22 3.75 14.58
N SER A 56 -5.50 4.74 15.11
CA SER A 56 -4.53 4.56 16.20
C SER A 56 -4.95 5.42 17.39
N GLY A 57 -5.82 4.85 18.23
CA GLY A 57 -6.38 5.52 19.40
C GLY A 57 -7.30 6.70 19.07
N ILE A 58 -7.56 7.55 20.06
CA ILE A 58 -8.45 8.73 19.95
C ILE A 58 -7.82 9.92 19.22
N SER A 59 -6.49 9.91 19.04
CA SER A 59 -5.71 10.99 18.46
C SER A 59 -5.49 10.84 16.94
N TRP A 60 -5.79 9.67 16.38
CA TRP A 60 -5.62 9.38 14.96
C TRP A 60 -6.75 8.49 14.47
N TYR A 61 -7.72 9.09 13.79
CA TYR A 61 -8.73 8.38 13.01
C TYR A 61 -8.48 8.68 11.54
N GLU A 62 -8.05 7.68 10.80
CA GLU A 62 -8.05 7.77 9.35
C GLU A 62 -9.44 7.34 8.87
N SER A 63 -9.99 8.05 7.89
CA SER A 63 -11.17 7.55 7.17
C SER A 63 -10.89 6.10 6.73
N GLN A 64 -11.89 5.22 6.82
CA GLN A 64 -11.76 3.80 6.43
C GLN A 64 -11.22 3.60 5.00
N LEU A 65 -11.29 4.64 4.16
CA LEU A 65 -10.77 4.67 2.80
C LEU A 65 -9.23 4.56 2.74
N GLY A 66 -8.49 5.11 3.70
CA GLY A 66 -7.02 5.09 3.69
C GLY A 66 -6.42 3.67 3.68
N PRO A 67 -6.79 2.82 4.66
CA PRO A 67 -6.41 1.41 4.65
C PRO A 67 -6.83 0.64 3.39
N ALA A 68 -7.95 1.01 2.75
CA ALA A 68 -8.39 0.35 1.53
C ALA A 68 -7.40 0.56 0.37
N PHE A 69 -6.84 1.77 0.23
CA PHE A 69 -5.80 2.06 -0.76
C PHE A 69 -4.51 1.30 -0.46
N LEU A 70 -4.12 1.19 0.80
CA LEU A 70 -2.96 0.41 1.21
C LEU A 70 -3.11 -1.06 0.83
N ILE A 71 -4.24 -1.68 1.17
CA ILE A 71 -4.52 -3.08 0.83
C ILE A 71 -4.51 -3.27 -0.68
N HIS A 72 -5.15 -2.36 -1.43
CA HIS A 72 -5.18 -2.45 -2.89
C HIS A 72 -3.78 -2.36 -3.50
N GLY A 73 -2.96 -1.40 -3.08
CA GLY A 73 -1.58 -1.25 -3.56
C GLY A 73 -0.75 -2.50 -3.31
N LEU A 74 -0.82 -3.06 -2.09
CA LEU A 74 -0.14 -4.31 -1.73
C LEU A 74 -0.64 -5.49 -2.57
N ALA A 75 -1.95 -5.59 -2.79
CA ALA A 75 -2.53 -6.68 -3.56
C ALA A 75 -2.11 -6.64 -5.04
N ARG A 76 -2.13 -5.45 -5.67
CA ARG A 76 -1.69 -5.28 -7.07
C ARG A 76 -0.21 -5.60 -7.23
N LEU A 77 0.64 -5.13 -6.32
CA LEU A 77 2.07 -5.44 -6.33
C LEU A 77 2.33 -6.96 -6.17
N ALA A 78 1.68 -7.60 -5.19
CA ALA A 78 1.82 -9.04 -4.97
C ALA A 78 1.30 -9.85 -6.16
N SER A 79 0.23 -9.38 -6.81
CA SER A 79 -0.32 -9.95 -8.03
C SER A 79 0.74 -10.00 -9.13
N LEU A 80 1.41 -8.88 -9.40
CA LEU A 80 2.47 -8.76 -10.41
C LEU A 80 3.72 -9.60 -10.04
N ALA A 81 4.05 -9.70 -8.75
CA ALA A 81 5.23 -10.43 -8.29
C ALA A 81 5.06 -11.96 -8.32
N GLN A 82 3.85 -12.48 -8.07
CA GLN A 82 3.66 -13.91 -7.76
C GLN A 82 2.58 -14.62 -8.58
N THR A 83 1.66 -13.92 -9.24
CA THR A 83 0.47 -14.56 -9.83
C THR A 83 0.17 -14.11 -11.26
N ASN A 84 -0.56 -14.96 -12.01
CA ASN A 84 -1.16 -14.58 -13.30
C ASN A 84 -2.53 -13.86 -13.14
N CYS A 85 -2.92 -13.48 -11.92
CA CYS A 85 -4.18 -12.80 -11.66
C CYS A 85 -3.96 -11.30 -11.71
N ILE A 86 -4.18 -10.66 -12.86
CA ILE A 86 -3.94 -9.22 -13.04
C ILE A 86 -5.01 -8.43 -12.29
N LEU A 87 -4.61 -7.74 -11.22
CA LEU A 87 -5.45 -6.76 -10.52
C LEU A 87 -5.25 -5.40 -11.15
N GLY A 88 -6.25 -4.83 -11.82
CA GLY A 88 -6.16 -3.51 -12.47
C GLY A 88 -5.88 -2.35 -11.49
N PRO A 89 -5.42 -1.20 -11.99
CA PRO A 89 -5.22 -0.02 -11.16
C PRO A 89 -6.54 0.58 -10.68
N ASN A 90 -6.55 1.15 -9.47
CA ASN A 90 -7.69 1.93 -8.95
C ASN A 90 -7.33 3.41 -8.84
N TYR A 91 -7.59 4.16 -9.93
CA TYR A 91 -7.37 5.60 -9.99
C TYR A 91 -8.51 6.43 -9.38
N THR A 92 -9.64 5.79 -9.08
CA THR A 92 -10.85 6.53 -8.72
C THR A 92 -10.85 7.01 -7.29
N ALA A 93 -10.02 6.42 -6.42
CA ALA A 93 -9.97 6.72 -5.01
C ALA A 93 -11.37 6.79 -4.34
N ARG A 94 -12.32 6.00 -4.85
CA ARG A 94 -13.74 5.98 -4.50
C ARG A 94 -14.17 4.59 -4.08
#